data_AF-D8G4W4-F1
#
_entry.id   AF-D8G4W4-F1
#
_cell.length_a   1.000
_cell.length_b   1.000
_cell.length_c   1.000
_cell.angle_alpha   90.00
_cell.angle_beta   90.00
_cell.angle_gamma   90.00
#
_symmetry.space_group_name_H-M   'P 1'
#
loop_
_entity.id
_entity.type
_entity.pdbx_description
1 polymer ?
#
loop_
_entity_poly.entity_id
_entity_poly.type
_entity_poly.pdbx_seq_one_letter_code
_entity_poly.pdbx_strand_id
1 'polypeptide(L)'
;MILDEVKRIAVFQAIARVREQIIWKPGKATRHLSKRISRGHLPDDTTLEQYNTIITFVANNSNTNVYIYVYGETIYPTLVANVENIIWLVMIGLDGVLETAFPPRNPEGHLAKSEFVYLGSVKELEI
;
A
#
# COMPACT_ATOMS: atom_id res chain seq x y z
N MET A 1 7.74 -5.05 18.46
CA MET A 1 7.82 -6.29 17.65
C MET A 1 9.07 -6.20 16.80
N ILE A 2 10.01 -7.12 16.95
CA ILE A 2 11.14 -7.25 16.03
C ILE A 2 10.66 -8.21 14.94
N LEU A 3 10.69 -7.79 13.68
CA LEU A 3 10.47 -8.69 12.56
C LEU A 3 11.65 -9.63 12.45
N ASP A 4 11.39 -10.93 12.47
CA ASP A 4 12.40 -11.90 12.10
C ASP A 4 12.81 -11.71 10.63
N GLU A 5 14.00 -12.21 10.31
CA GLU A 5 14.62 -12.05 8.99
C GLU A 5 13.75 -12.64 7.87
N VAL A 6 13.09 -13.77 8.13
CA VAL A 6 12.20 -14.45 7.17
C VAL A 6 11.02 -13.55 6.79
N LYS A 7 10.37 -12.93 7.78
CA LYS A 7 9.26 -11.99 7.52
C LYS A 7 9.73 -10.75 6.77
N ARG A 8 10.93 -10.24 7.07
CA ARG A 8 11.49 -9.09 6.36
C ARG A 8 11.72 -9.41 4.89
N ILE A 9 12.30 -10.58 4.59
CA ILE A 9 12.48 -11.07 3.21
C ILE A 9 11.11 -11.18 2.50
N ALA A 10 10.10 -11.76 3.15
CA ALA A 10 8.77 -11.90 2.58
C ALA A 10 8.11 -10.55 2.26
N VAL A 11 8.27 -9.55 3.14
CA VAL A 11 7.80 -8.18 2.89
C VAL A 11 8.44 -7.60 1.64
N PHE A 12 9.76 -7.75 1.49
CA PHE A 12 10.49 -7.20 0.34
C PHE A 12 10.11 -7.90 -0.97
N GLN A 13 9.96 -9.23 -0.94
CA GLN A 13 9.48 -9.99 -2.09
C GLN A 13 8.06 -9.60 -2.50
N ALA A 14 7.17 -9.35 -1.55
CA ALA A 14 5.82 -8.87 -1.84
C ALA A 14 5.84 -7.51 -2.54
N ILE A 15 6.67 -6.58 -2.07
CA ILE A 15 6.83 -5.25 -2.68
C ILE A 15 7.39 -5.37 -4.10
N ALA A 16 8.41 -6.21 -4.31
CA ALA A 16 8.99 -6.46 -5.63
C ALA A 16 7.94 -6.96 -6.63
N ARG A 17 7.11 -7.94 -6.24
CA ARG A 17 6.02 -8.46 -7.09
C ARG A 17 5.03 -7.38 -7.50
N VAL A 18 4.66 -6.49 -6.58
CA VAL A 18 3.72 -5.40 -6.86
C VAL A 18 4.32 -4.38 -7.82
N ARG A 19 5.63 -4.14 -7.77
CA ARG A 19 6.32 -3.27 -8.73
C ARG A 19 6.34 -3.85 -10.14
N GLU A 20 6.50 -5.17 -10.24
CA GLU A 20 6.44 -5.88 -11.53
C GLU A 20 5.02 -5.85 -12.10
N GLN A 21 4.02 -6.16 -11.27
CA GLN A 21 2.63 -6.20 -11.70
C GLN A 21 1.64 -5.97 -10.55
N ILE A 22 0.65 -5.12 -10.80
CA ILE A 22 -0.50 -4.95 -9.92
C ILE A 22 -1.46 -6.14 -10.10
N ILE A 23 -1.50 -7.03 -9.10
CA ILE A 23 -2.48 -8.11 -9.02
C ILE A 23 -3.40 -7.84 -7.83
N TRP A 24 -4.67 -7.59 -8.11
CA TRP A 24 -5.68 -7.43 -7.07
C TRP A 24 -6.19 -8.77 -6.56
N LYS A 25 -6.50 -8.81 -5.26
CA LYS A 25 -7.31 -9.90 -4.73
C LYS A 25 -8.61 -10.01 -5.51
N PRO A 26 -9.07 -11.22 -5.89
CA PRO A 26 -10.25 -11.38 -6.74
C PRO A 26 -11.46 -10.58 -6.24
N GLY A 27 -12.09 -9.84 -7.15
CA GLY A 27 -13.26 -8.98 -6.87
C GLY A 27 -12.98 -7.69 -6.09
N LYS A 28 -11.73 -7.42 -5.67
CA LYS A 28 -11.43 -6.18 -4.92
C LYS A 28 -11.15 -4.96 -5.78
N ALA A 29 -10.59 -5.12 -6.97
CA ALA A 29 -10.18 -4.00 -7.83
C ALA A 29 -11.32 -2.99 -8.08
N THR A 30 -12.40 -3.44 -8.72
CA THR A 30 -13.58 -2.62 -9.04
C THR A 30 -14.27 -2.11 -7.79
N ARG A 31 -14.44 -2.97 -6.77
CA ARG A 31 -15.07 -2.57 -5.49
C ARG A 31 -14.30 -1.44 -4.80
N HIS A 32 -12.96 -1.48 -4.79
CA HIS A 32 -12.15 -0.44 -4.18
C HIS A 32 -12.14 0.85 -4.99
N LEU A 33 -12.08 0.76 -6.33
CA LEU A 33 -12.23 1.90 -7.24
C LEU A 33 -13.56 2.63 -6.99
N SER A 34 -14.70 1.91 -7.07
CA SER A 34 -16.02 2.51 -6.84
C SER A 34 -16.13 3.15 -5.46
N LYS A 35 -15.53 2.55 -4.43
CA LYS A 35 -15.49 3.11 -3.07
C LYS A 35 -14.62 4.36 -2.96
N ARG A 36 -13.57 4.50 -3.78
CA ARG A 36 -12.74 5.72 -3.81
C ARG A 36 -13.50 6.85 -4.48
N ILE A 37 -14.12 6.58 -5.63
CA ILE A 37 -14.98 7.51 -6.35
C ILE A 37 -16.13 7.99 -5.45
N SER A 38 -16.88 7.06 -4.85
CA SER A 38 -18.04 7.41 -4.01
C SER A 38 -17.70 8.21 -2.75
N ARG A 39 -16.42 8.27 -2.37
CA ARG A 39 -15.93 9.05 -1.23
C ARG A 39 -15.31 10.38 -1.66
N GLY A 40 -15.32 10.70 -2.95
CA GLY A 40 -14.67 11.88 -3.52
C GLY A 40 -13.15 11.81 -3.46
N HIS A 41 -12.57 10.60 -3.34
CA HIS A 41 -11.12 10.43 -3.32
C HIS A 41 -10.52 10.40 -4.74
N LEU A 42 -11.35 10.10 -5.74
CA LEU A 42 -11.00 10.04 -7.16
C LEU A 42 -12.16 10.67 -7.96
N PRO A 43 -11.90 11.28 -9.14
CA PRO A 43 -12.93 11.74 -10.07
C PRO A 43 -13.90 10.63 -10.49
N ASP A 44 -15.13 11.01 -10.84
CA ASP A 44 -16.23 10.07 -11.16
C ASP A 44 -15.98 9.22 -12.42
N ASP A 45 -15.15 9.70 -13.34
CA ASP A 45 -14.76 9.03 -14.57
C ASP A 45 -13.46 8.22 -14.45
N THR A 46 -12.89 8.12 -13.24
CA THR A 46 -11.61 7.42 -13.03
C THR A 46 -11.72 5.94 -13.41
N THR A 47 -10.83 5.50 -14.29
CA THR A 47 -10.74 4.10 -14.70
C THR A 47 -9.91 3.26 -13.72
N LEU A 48 -10.05 1.93 -13.79
CA LEU A 48 -9.19 1.03 -13.02
C LEU A 48 -7.71 1.17 -13.41
N GLU A 49 -7.42 1.47 -14.67
CA GLU A 49 -6.06 1.71 -15.14
C GLU A 49 -5.45 2.95 -14.48
N GLN A 50 -6.15 4.08 -14.48
CA GLN A 50 -5.70 5.30 -13.80
C GLN A 50 -5.49 5.10 -12.30
N TYR A 51 -6.40 4.36 -11.66
CA TYR A 51 -6.26 4.00 -10.25
C TYR A 51 -5.03 3.11 -10.01
N ASN A 52 -4.77 2.13 -10.89
CA ASN A 52 -3.56 1.32 -10.82
C ASN A 52 -2.30 2.15 -11.07
N THR A 53 -2.32 3.19 -11.91
CA THR A 53 -1.18 4.11 -12.09
C THR A 53 -0.79 4.80 -10.78
N ILE A 54 -1.76 5.24 -9.97
CA ILE A 54 -1.49 5.81 -8.63
C ILE A 54 -0.77 4.78 -7.75
N ILE A 55 -1.26 3.54 -7.76
CA ILE A 55 -0.70 2.45 -6.95
C ILE A 55 0.73 2.10 -7.41
N THR A 56 0.94 2.00 -8.73
CA THR A 56 2.25 1.76 -9.33
C THR A 56 3.22 2.86 -8.97
N PHE A 57 2.78 4.13 -8.97
CA PHE A 57 3.60 5.25 -8.51
C PHE A 57 4.00 5.08 -7.05
N VAL A 58 3.06 4.76 -6.16
CA VAL A 58 3.36 4.51 -4.74
C VAL A 58 4.36 3.36 -4.61
N ALA A 59 4.21 2.27 -5.36
CA ALA A 59 5.09 1.11 -5.27
C ALA A 59 6.52 1.38 -5.76
N ASN A 60 6.69 2.21 -6.80
CA ASN A 60 7.98 2.44 -7.45
C ASN A 60 8.70 3.72 -6.98
N ASN A 61 8.04 4.60 -6.21
CA ASN A 61 8.67 5.81 -5.70
C ASN A 61 9.71 5.46 -4.61
N SER A 62 10.94 5.95 -4.79
CA SER A 62 12.05 5.66 -3.88
C SER A 62 11.88 6.25 -2.48
N ASN A 63 11.08 7.31 -2.35
CA ASN A 63 10.75 7.94 -1.07
C ASN A 63 9.48 7.35 -0.43
N THR A 64 8.92 6.29 -1.00
CA THR A 64 7.78 5.59 -0.39
C THR A 64 8.18 4.99 0.93
N ASN A 65 7.44 5.34 1.98
CA ASN A 65 7.62 4.80 3.31
C ASN A 65 6.98 3.42 3.41
N VAL A 66 7.70 2.47 3.98
CA VAL A 66 7.25 1.10 4.18
C VAL A 66 6.89 0.90 5.65
N TYR A 67 5.68 0.41 5.86
CA TYR A 67 5.17 -0.01 7.15
C TYR A 67 4.76 -1.48 7.07
N ILE A 68 4.61 -2.08 8.24
CA ILE A 68 3.81 -3.29 8.41
C ILE A 68 2.56 -2.92 9.17
N TYR A 69 1.41 -3.30 8.62
CA TYR A 69 0.15 -3.33 9.36
C TYR A 69 -0.09 -4.73 9.92
N VAL A 70 -0.35 -4.83 11.23
CA VAL A 70 -0.63 -6.07 11.95
C VAL A 70 -2.13 -6.19 12.21
N TYR A 71 -2.73 -7.30 11.79
CA TYR A 71 -4.12 -7.63 12.06
C TYR A 71 -4.23 -9.07 12.56
N GLY A 72 -4.42 -9.22 13.87
CA GLY A 72 -4.29 -10.53 14.53
C GLY A 72 -2.90 -11.10 14.30
N GLU A 73 -2.82 -12.30 13.75
CA GLU A 73 -1.55 -12.96 13.40
C GLU A 73 -1.06 -12.64 11.98
N THR A 74 -1.86 -11.91 11.19
CA THR A 74 -1.52 -11.59 9.80
C THR A 74 -0.82 -10.24 9.71
N ILE A 75 0.20 -10.15 8.86
CA ILE A 75 0.91 -8.92 8.54
C ILE A 75 0.69 -8.52 7.09
N TYR A 76 0.61 -7.22 6.85
CA TYR A 76 0.42 -6.63 5.52
C TYR A 76 1.48 -5.56 5.30
N PRO A 77 2.43 -5.76 4.37
CA PRO A 77 3.25 -4.67 3.88
C PRO A 77 2.36 -3.51 3.43
N THR A 78 2.67 -2.32 3.90
CA THR A 78 1.91 -1.10 3.61
C THR A 78 2.85 -0.02 3.12
N LEU A 79 2.66 0.38 1.87
CA LEU A 79 3.44 1.39 1.18
C LEU A 79 2.72 2.74 1.29
N VAL A 80 3.44 3.79 1.66
CA VAL A 80 2.88 5.12 1.91
C VAL A 80 3.66 6.18 1.16
N ALA A 81 2.99 6.88 0.26
CA ALA A 81 3.61 7.97 -0.50
C ALA A 81 2.65 9.14 -0.71
N ASN A 82 3.23 10.30 -0.98
CA ASN A 82 2.49 11.46 -1.44
C ASN A 82 2.33 11.39 -2.97
N VAL A 83 1.09 11.45 -3.45
CA VAL A 83 0.74 11.53 -4.86
C VAL A 83 -0.09 12.81 -5.03
N GLU A 84 0.45 13.79 -5.75
CA GLU A 84 -0.23 15.08 -6.00
C GLU A 84 -0.78 15.77 -4.74
N ASN A 85 0.04 15.84 -3.68
CA ASN A 85 -0.30 16.39 -2.36
C ASN A 85 -1.29 15.56 -1.53
N ILE A 86 -1.63 14.35 -1.98
CA ILE A 86 -2.49 13.43 -1.25
C ILE A 86 -1.66 12.24 -0.78
N ILE A 87 -1.69 11.94 0.53
CA ILE A 87 -1.06 10.73 1.05
C ILE A 87 -1.91 9.52 0.67
N TRP A 88 -1.28 8.54 0.04
CA TRP A 88 -1.88 7.25 -0.31
C TRP A 88 -1.23 6.12 0.48
N LEU A 89 -2.06 5.19 0.96
CA LEU A 89 -1.64 3.90 1.50
C LEU A 89 -1.98 2.80 0.48
N VAL A 90 -1.05 1.90 0.24
CA VAL A 90 -1.24 0.67 -0.53
C VAL A 90 -0.88 -0.51 0.37
N MET A 91 -1.85 -1.37 0.66
CA MET A 91 -1.67 -2.55 1.52
C MET A 91 -1.72 -3.81 0.67
N ILE A 92 -0.74 -4.68 0.85
CA ILE A 92 -0.58 -5.92 0.08
C ILE A 92 -0.44 -7.11 1.02
N GLY A 93 -0.80 -8.30 0.54
CA GLY A 93 -0.46 -9.55 1.21
C GLY A 93 1.03 -9.88 1.02
N LEU A 94 1.56 -10.80 1.83
CA LEU A 94 2.93 -11.32 1.66
C LEU A 94 3.14 -12.08 0.33
N ASP A 95 2.04 -12.43 -0.35
CA ASP A 95 2.06 -12.97 -1.71
C ASP A 95 2.27 -11.90 -2.79
N GLY A 96 2.20 -10.61 -2.44
CA GLY A 96 2.23 -9.49 -3.39
C GLY A 96 0.86 -9.14 -3.98
N VAL A 97 -0.22 -9.75 -3.49
CA VAL A 97 -1.58 -9.47 -3.96
C VAL A 97 -2.15 -8.25 -3.21
N LEU A 98 -2.72 -7.29 -3.94
CA LEU A 98 -3.29 -6.10 -3.35
C LEU A 98 -4.55 -6.41 -2.53
N GLU A 99 -4.53 -5.92 -1.29
CA GLU A 99 -5.64 -6.02 -0.34
C GLU A 99 -6.50 -4.74 -0.33
N THR A 100 -5.88 -3.57 -0.44
CA THR A 100 -6.53 -2.25 -0.55
C THR A 100 -5.54 -1.15 -0.93
N ALA A 101 -6.04 -0.05 -1.54
CA ALA A 101 -5.31 1.21 -1.64
C ALA A 101 -6.24 2.40 -1.40
N PHE A 102 -5.85 3.39 -0.60
CA PHE A 102 -6.67 4.57 -0.33
C PHE A 102 -5.90 5.73 0.29
N PRO A 103 -6.39 6.97 0.10
CA PRO A 103 -5.96 8.10 0.90
C PRO A 103 -6.75 8.15 2.22
N PRO A 104 -6.09 8.16 3.39
CA PRO A 104 -6.76 8.28 4.68
C PRO A 104 -7.09 9.76 4.93
N ARG A 105 -8.20 10.02 5.65
CA ARG A 105 -8.60 11.39 5.99
C ARG A 105 -7.63 12.10 6.95
N ASN A 106 -7.03 11.35 7.87
CA ASN A 106 -5.98 11.82 8.78
C ASN A 106 -4.82 10.82 8.69
N PRO A 107 -3.84 11.05 7.77
CA PRO A 107 -2.73 10.12 7.57
C PRO A 107 -1.90 9.92 8.84
N GLU A 108 -1.55 10.99 9.54
CA GLU A 108 -0.73 10.95 10.75
C GLU A 108 -1.41 10.13 11.85
N GLY A 109 -2.68 10.42 12.15
CA GLY A 109 -3.45 9.65 13.13
C GLY A 109 -3.74 8.22 12.70
N HIS A 110 -3.77 7.93 11.40
CA HIS A 110 -3.93 6.56 10.90
C HIS A 110 -2.67 5.72 11.11
N LEU A 111 -1.50 6.30 10.82
CA LEU A 111 -0.19 5.64 10.90
C LEU A 111 0.38 5.63 12.32
N ALA A 112 -0.09 6.51 13.21
CA ALA A 112 0.29 6.52 14.63
C ALA A 112 -0.31 5.36 15.45
N LYS A 113 -1.21 4.56 14.86
CA LYS A 113 -1.80 3.40 15.53
C LYS A 113 -0.74 2.32 15.76
N SER A 114 -0.82 1.64 16.90
CA SER A 114 0.13 0.60 17.33
C SER A 114 0.27 -0.58 16.35
N GLU A 115 -0.74 -0.79 15.52
CA GLU A 115 -0.79 -1.84 14.50
C GLU A 115 0.13 -1.52 13.31
N PHE A 116 0.56 -0.27 13.15
CA PHE A 116 1.52 0.14 12.14
C PHE A 116 2.93 0.19 12.72
N VAL A 117 3.85 -0.54 12.10
CA VAL A 117 5.27 -0.54 12.44
C VAL A 117 6.05 -0.01 11.24
N TYR A 118 6.70 1.14 11.41
CA TYR A 118 7.55 1.73 10.37
C TYR A 118 8.83 0.92 10.19
N LEU A 119 9.21 0.64 8.94
CA LEU A 119 10.43 -0.09 8.61
C LEU A 119 11.54 0.80 8.03
N GLY A 120 11.15 1.85 7.32
CA GLY A 120 12.06 2.66 6.50
C GLY A 120 11.40 3.02 5.17
N SER A 121 12.04 3.91 4.41
CA SER A 121 11.68 4.17 3.02
C SER A 121 12.21 3.09 2.09
N VAL A 122 11.63 2.98 0.90
CA VAL A 122 12.11 2.13 -0.19
C VAL A 122 13.61 2.29 -0.42
N LYS A 123 14.09 3.55 -0.48
CA LYS A 123 15.50 3.88 -0.66
C LYS A 123 16.38 3.38 0.49
N GLU A 124 15.96 3.58 1.74
CA GLU A 124 16.72 3.14 2.93
C GLU A 124 16.75 1.62 3.07
N LEU A 125 15.71 0.94 2.59
CA LEU A 125 15.59 -0.51 2.63
C LEU A 125 16.27 -1.19 1.43
N GLU A 126 16.76 -0.41 0.46
CA GLU A 126 17.41 -0.89 -0.77
C GLU A 126 16.55 -1.90 -1.54
N ILE A 127 15.22 -1.70 -1.51
CA ILE A 127 14.24 -2.56 -2.20
C ILE A 127 13.79 -1.98 -3.52
#